data_AF-A0A4Q6CLE3-F1
#
_entry.id   AF-A0A4Q6CLE3-F1
#
_cell.length_a   1.000
_cell.length_b   1.000
_cell.length_c   1.000
_cell.angle_alpha   90.00
_cell.angle_beta   90.00
_cell.angle_gamma   90.00
#
_symmetry.space_group_name_H-M   'P 1'
#
loop_
_entity.id
_entity.type
_entity.pdbx_description
1 polymer ?
#
loop_
_entity_poly.entity_id
_entity_poly.type
_entity_poly.pdbx_seq_one_letter_code
_entity_poly.pdbx_strand_id
1 'polypeptide(L)'
;MAKKLPKKRVSGIAGAGAPQLGRKRDPSRDAEILDAALDVLVEVGYDGMTMDQVAAKAKAGKGAMYRRWPSKTELVIEAVSYMKRRSVDSADLPDTGTLRGDLLSLYKPQSVEQSERKLKIMAGLFSLVLHNKALGDAVEDAISKPWVEVQKVLLKRSVARKEIRFNFDIDVVAKILPAAAIYQTLVLRKTFDKKVLTATIDEVLLPALKSK
;
A
#
# COMPACT_ATOMS: atom_id res chain seq x y z
N MET A 1 69.14 -44.57 -33.85
CA MET A 1 68.91 -43.23 -34.41
C MET A 1 67.47 -43.14 -34.92
N ALA A 2 66.56 -42.56 -34.14
CA ALA A 2 65.14 -42.46 -34.47
C ALA A 2 64.79 -41.02 -34.90
N LYS A 3 64.30 -40.89 -36.14
CA LYS A 3 64.01 -39.64 -36.84
C LYS A 3 62.61 -39.14 -36.42
N LYS A 4 62.52 -37.97 -35.79
CA LYS A 4 61.27 -37.29 -35.43
C LYS A 4 60.54 -36.79 -36.69
N LEU A 5 59.24 -37.07 -36.78
CA LEU A 5 58.28 -36.46 -37.72
C LEU A 5 57.11 -35.84 -36.91
N PRO A 6 56.39 -34.85 -37.47
CA PRO A 6 55.88 -33.70 -36.71
C PRO A 6 54.47 -33.88 -36.10
N LYS A 7 54.23 -33.20 -34.97
CA LYS A 7 52.92 -33.12 -34.31
C LYS A 7 51.95 -32.26 -35.15
N LYS A 8 50.89 -32.87 -35.68
CA LYS A 8 49.73 -32.17 -36.23
C LYS A 8 48.92 -31.51 -35.11
N ARG A 9 48.72 -30.20 -35.23
CA ARG A 9 47.66 -29.45 -34.53
C ARG A 9 46.31 -29.89 -35.09
N VAL A 10 45.35 -30.15 -34.21
CA VAL A 10 43.92 -30.00 -34.53
C VAL A 10 43.33 -29.06 -33.49
N SER A 11 42.84 -27.94 -34.00
CA SER A 11 42.15 -26.86 -33.30
C SER A 11 40.67 -27.22 -33.07
N GLY A 12 40.16 -26.86 -31.90
CA GLY A 12 38.86 -26.20 -31.76
C GLY A 12 37.60 -27.05 -31.77
N ILE A 13 36.98 -27.19 -30.60
CA ILE A 13 35.62 -26.69 -30.39
C ILE A 13 35.47 -26.25 -28.93
N ALA A 14 35.49 -24.94 -28.73
CA ALA A 14 34.92 -24.28 -27.58
C ALA A 14 33.41 -24.11 -27.85
N GLY A 15 32.58 -24.30 -26.82
CA GLY A 15 31.22 -23.78 -26.80
C GLY A 15 30.14 -24.81 -26.52
N ALA A 16 29.70 -24.86 -25.27
CA ALA A 16 28.28 -24.75 -24.91
C ALA A 16 28.22 -24.55 -23.39
N GLY A 17 28.45 -23.31 -22.94
CA GLY A 17 28.05 -22.92 -21.61
C GLY A 17 26.55 -23.10 -21.50
N ALA A 18 26.11 -23.99 -20.60
CA ALA A 18 24.70 -24.20 -20.30
C ALA A 18 24.02 -22.84 -20.06
N PRO A 19 22.79 -22.64 -20.57
CA PRO A 19 22.08 -21.39 -20.37
C PRO A 19 22.03 -21.11 -18.86
N GLN A 20 22.64 -20.01 -18.44
CA GLN A 20 22.56 -19.53 -17.06
C GLN A 20 21.08 -19.37 -16.75
N LEU A 21 20.54 -20.30 -15.96
CA LEU A 21 19.23 -20.19 -15.31
C LEU A 21 19.13 -18.78 -14.74
N GLY A 22 18.18 -18.01 -15.27
CA GLY A 22 18.06 -16.57 -15.03
C GLY A 22 18.25 -16.25 -13.55
N ARG A 23 19.18 -15.33 -13.28
CA ARG A 23 19.55 -14.83 -11.95
C ARG A 23 18.31 -14.78 -11.04
N LYS A 24 18.40 -15.46 -9.88
CA LYS A 24 17.35 -15.47 -8.84
C LYS A 24 16.76 -14.07 -8.69
N ARG A 25 15.42 -14.02 -8.64
CA ARG A 25 14.60 -12.82 -8.45
C ARG A 25 15.25 -11.94 -7.37
N ASP A 26 15.57 -10.70 -7.73
CA ASP A 26 16.01 -9.70 -6.76
C ASP A 26 14.78 -8.92 -6.28
N PRO A 27 14.26 -9.18 -5.08
CA PRO A 27 13.06 -8.54 -4.56
C PRO A 27 13.29 -7.06 -4.22
N SER A 28 14.56 -6.64 -4.07
CA SER A 28 14.91 -5.24 -3.79
C SER A 28 14.51 -4.32 -4.94
N ARG A 29 14.69 -4.79 -6.18
CA ARG A 29 14.30 -4.06 -7.39
C ARG A 29 12.79 -3.96 -7.60
N ASP A 30 12.02 -4.90 -7.05
CA ASP A 30 10.55 -4.80 -7.12
C ASP A 30 10.05 -3.65 -6.26
N ALA A 31 10.56 -3.53 -5.02
CA ALA A 31 10.23 -2.43 -4.13
C ALA A 31 10.53 -1.06 -4.76
N GLU A 32 11.70 -0.90 -5.39
CA GLU A 32 12.08 0.35 -6.08
C GLU A 32 11.12 0.71 -7.22
N ILE A 33 10.70 -0.28 -8.01
CA ILE A 33 9.76 -0.05 -9.12
C ILE A 33 8.36 0.28 -8.60
N LEU A 34 7.89 -0.40 -7.55
CA LEU A 34 6.59 -0.14 -6.94
C LEU A 34 6.56 1.25 -6.26
N ASP A 35 7.62 1.66 -5.57
CA ASP A 35 7.75 3.00 -5.00
C ASP A 35 7.76 4.06 -6.12
N ALA A 36 8.50 3.84 -7.20
CA ALA A 36 8.49 4.73 -8.37
C ALA A 36 7.12 4.79 -9.06
N ALA A 37 6.37 3.68 -9.11
CA ALA A 37 5.03 3.65 -9.65
C ALA A 37 4.07 4.52 -8.83
N LEU A 38 4.15 4.44 -7.50
CA LEU A 38 3.39 5.31 -6.60
C LEU A 38 3.77 6.78 -6.81
N ASP A 39 5.06 7.09 -6.93
CA ASP A 39 5.52 8.47 -7.17
C ASP A 39 4.98 9.05 -8.49
N VAL A 40 5.08 8.30 -9.60
CA VAL A 40 4.54 8.74 -10.89
C VAL A 40 3.03 8.94 -10.79
N LEU A 41 2.33 8.03 -10.09
CA LEU A 41 0.90 8.17 -9.86
C LEU A 41 0.55 9.46 -9.10
N VAL A 42 1.38 9.91 -8.16
CA VAL A 42 1.20 11.21 -7.46
C VAL A 42 1.37 12.38 -8.42
N GLU A 43 2.39 12.31 -9.28
CA GLU A 43 2.82 13.41 -10.12
C GLU A 43 1.84 13.69 -11.26
N VAL A 44 1.36 12.64 -11.93
CA VAL A 44 0.60 12.77 -13.17
C VAL A 44 -0.78 12.12 -13.13
N GLY A 45 -1.15 11.50 -12.01
CA GLY A 45 -2.38 10.70 -11.91
C GLY A 45 -2.32 9.43 -12.76
N TYR A 46 -3.33 8.58 -12.65
CA TYR A 46 -3.33 7.31 -13.37
C TYR A 46 -3.43 7.47 -14.89
N ASP A 47 -4.24 8.43 -15.36
CA ASP A 47 -4.44 8.62 -16.80
C ASP A 47 -3.17 9.15 -17.47
N GLY A 48 -2.45 10.07 -16.80
CA GLY A 48 -1.17 10.58 -17.26
C GLY A 48 0.01 9.61 -17.06
N MET A 49 -0.16 8.58 -16.24
CA MET A 49 0.89 7.59 -15.96
C MET A 49 1.08 6.62 -17.13
N THR A 50 2.35 6.38 -17.45
CA THR A 50 2.82 5.39 -18.42
C THR A 50 3.84 4.46 -17.78
N MET A 51 3.91 3.23 -18.30
CA MET A 51 4.94 2.26 -17.91
C MET A 51 6.36 2.82 -18.16
N ASP A 52 6.54 3.60 -19.22
CA ASP A 52 7.84 4.20 -19.56
C ASP A 52 8.31 5.24 -18.53
N GLN A 53 7.42 6.08 -18.01
CA GLN A 53 7.74 7.02 -16.93
C GLN A 53 8.19 6.27 -15.68
N VAL A 54 7.52 5.17 -15.34
CA VAL A 54 7.89 4.35 -14.16
C VAL A 54 9.26 3.70 -14.37
N ALA A 55 9.48 3.07 -15.53
CA ALA A 55 10.78 2.44 -15.83
C ALA A 55 11.92 3.47 -15.77
N ALA A 56 11.70 4.66 -16.32
CA ALA A 56 12.67 5.75 -16.26
C ALA A 56 12.96 6.18 -14.82
N LYS A 57 11.92 6.39 -14.01
CA LYS A 57 12.04 6.80 -12.61
C LYS A 57 12.73 5.76 -11.74
N ALA A 58 12.36 4.49 -11.90
CA ALA A 58 12.96 3.36 -11.20
C ALA A 58 14.34 2.95 -11.75
N LYS A 59 14.83 3.59 -12.82
CA LYS A 59 16.02 3.19 -13.57
C LYS A 59 16.00 1.69 -13.92
N ALA A 60 14.81 1.19 -14.28
CA ALA A 60 14.55 -0.21 -14.55
C ALA A 60 14.49 -0.49 -16.06
N GLY A 61 14.92 -1.68 -16.47
CA GLY A 61 14.83 -2.10 -17.86
C GLY A 61 13.38 -2.41 -18.24
N LYS A 62 12.84 -1.72 -19.25
CA LYS A 62 11.44 -1.85 -19.71
C LYS A 62 11.02 -3.31 -19.92
N GLY A 63 11.82 -4.11 -20.63
CA GLY A 63 11.50 -5.52 -20.89
C GLY A 63 11.42 -6.39 -19.63
N ALA A 64 12.18 -6.06 -18.57
CA ALA A 64 12.07 -6.75 -17.30
C ALA A 64 10.80 -6.35 -16.53
N MET A 65 10.43 -5.07 -16.61
CA MET A 65 9.22 -4.53 -16.00
C MET A 65 7.95 -5.10 -16.65
N TYR A 66 7.85 -5.10 -17.99
CA TYR A 66 6.71 -5.65 -18.71
C TYR A 66 6.52 -7.17 -18.53
N ARG A 67 7.61 -7.92 -18.27
CA ARG A 67 7.49 -9.35 -17.92
C ARG A 67 6.91 -9.59 -16.52
N ARG A 68 7.07 -8.63 -15.61
CA ARG A 68 6.57 -8.70 -14.22
C ARG A 68 5.17 -8.12 -14.11
N TRP A 69 4.96 -6.97 -14.73
CA TRP A 69 3.69 -6.27 -14.83
C TRP A 69 3.33 -6.08 -16.30
N PRO A 70 2.60 -7.03 -16.90
CA PRO A 70 2.09 -6.94 -18.27
C PRO A 70 1.34 -5.64 -18.57
N SER A 71 0.67 -5.04 -17.57
CA SER A 71 -0.13 -3.84 -17.73
C SER A 71 0.13 -2.78 -16.66
N LYS A 72 -0.20 -1.52 -16.99
CA LYS A 72 -0.21 -0.40 -16.02
C LYS A 72 -1.12 -0.70 -14.83
N THR A 73 -2.27 -1.32 -15.07
CA THR A 73 -3.23 -1.67 -14.03
C THR A 73 -2.64 -2.67 -13.04
N GLU A 74 -2.01 -3.75 -13.53
CA GLU A 74 -1.38 -4.74 -12.66
C GLU A 74 -0.24 -4.15 -11.82
N LEU A 75 0.58 -3.29 -12.42
CA LEU A 75 1.62 -2.55 -11.69
C LEU A 75 1.03 -1.72 -10.56
N VAL A 76 -0.05 -0.97 -10.84
CA VAL A 76 -0.69 -0.11 -9.83
C VAL A 76 -1.35 -0.95 -8.73
N ILE A 77 -2.02 -2.06 -9.07
CA ILE A 77 -2.61 -2.98 -8.08
C ILE A 77 -1.53 -3.52 -7.13
N GLU A 78 -0.39 -3.93 -7.68
CA GLU A 78 0.70 -4.44 -6.86
C GLU A 78 1.37 -3.34 -6.02
N ALA A 79 1.51 -2.13 -6.57
CA ALA A 79 2.05 -0.97 -5.86
C ALA A 79 1.16 -0.56 -4.68
N VAL A 80 -0.15 -0.57 -4.88
CA VAL A 80 -1.15 -0.33 -3.81
C VAL A 80 -1.09 -1.44 -2.77
N SER A 81 -1.01 -2.70 -3.20
CA SER A 81 -0.88 -3.85 -2.30
C SER A 81 0.43 -3.80 -1.48
N TYR A 82 1.49 -3.25 -2.05
CA TYR A 82 2.75 -3.02 -1.34
C TYR A 82 2.62 -1.97 -0.23
N MET A 83 1.77 -0.95 -0.40
CA MET A 83 1.48 0.02 0.67
C MET A 83 0.88 -0.64 1.91
N LYS A 84 0.03 -1.67 1.73
CA LYS A 84 -0.56 -2.45 2.83
C LYS A 84 0.51 -3.02 3.76
N ARG A 85 1.62 -3.53 3.20
CA ARG A 85 2.74 -4.12 3.97
C ARG A 85 3.44 -3.11 4.87
N ARG A 86 3.21 -1.81 4.65
CA ARG A 86 3.75 -0.69 5.43
C ARG A 86 2.67 0.02 6.27
N SER A 87 1.44 -0.50 6.26
CA SER A 87 0.29 0.06 7.00
C SER A 87 0.27 -0.40 8.47
N VAL A 88 -0.81 -0.11 9.21
CA VAL A 88 -0.91 -0.39 10.66
C VAL A 88 -0.65 -1.87 10.93
N ASP A 89 0.32 -2.14 11.80
CA ASP A 89 0.53 -3.49 12.31
C ASP A 89 -0.55 -3.81 13.34
N SER A 90 -1.44 -4.73 12.99
CA SER A 90 -2.48 -5.21 13.91
C SER A 90 -1.91 -5.98 15.11
N ALA A 91 -0.64 -6.40 15.06
CA ALA A 91 0.02 -7.10 16.16
C ALA A 91 0.41 -6.17 17.31
N ASP A 92 0.62 -4.89 17.04
CA ASP A 92 1.06 -3.90 18.05
C ASP A 92 0.06 -2.74 18.15
N LEU A 93 -1.17 -3.08 18.54
CA LEU A 93 -2.23 -2.09 18.73
C LEU A 93 -2.19 -1.49 20.15
N PRO A 94 -2.35 -0.16 20.28
CA PRO A 94 -2.41 0.50 21.58
C PRO A 94 -3.41 -0.13 22.54
N ASP A 95 -3.06 -0.12 23.82
CA ASP A 95 -3.93 -0.49 24.94
C ASP A 95 -3.75 0.52 26.09
N THR A 96 -4.34 1.69 25.93
CA THR A 96 -4.32 2.78 26.91
C THR A 96 -5.43 2.61 27.96
N GLY A 97 -6.18 1.50 27.93
CA GLY A 97 -7.33 1.26 28.81
C GLY A 97 -8.60 2.09 28.50
N THR A 98 -8.64 2.84 27.40
CA THR A 98 -9.87 3.48 26.91
C THR A 98 -9.97 3.44 25.38
N LEU A 99 -11.18 3.26 24.82
CA LEU A 99 -11.40 3.31 23.36
C LEU A 99 -10.86 4.62 22.76
N ARG A 100 -11.11 5.73 23.45
CA ARG A 100 -10.66 7.06 23.03
C ARG A 100 -9.14 7.12 22.92
N GLY A 101 -8.43 6.69 23.96
CA GLY A 101 -6.97 6.72 23.99
C GLY A 101 -6.37 5.74 22.99
N ASP A 102 -6.97 4.57 22.82
CA ASP A 102 -6.55 3.57 21.83
C ASP A 102 -6.63 4.16 20.40
N LEU A 103 -7.77 4.76 20.04
CA LEU A 103 -7.99 5.35 18.72
C LEU A 103 -7.11 6.59 18.45
N LEU A 104 -6.93 7.46 19.45
CA LEU A 104 -6.05 8.63 19.30
C LEU A 104 -4.57 8.24 19.20
N SER A 105 -4.16 7.13 19.82
CA SER A 105 -2.78 6.64 19.77
C SER A 105 -2.41 6.05 18.40
N LEU A 106 -3.40 5.73 17.56
CA LEU A 106 -3.15 5.36 16.16
C LEU A 106 -2.73 6.55 15.29
N TYR A 107 -2.99 7.78 15.74
CA TYR A 107 -2.57 8.97 14.99
C TYR A 107 -1.07 9.15 15.06
N LYS A 108 -0.42 9.06 13.90
CA LYS A 108 1.01 9.37 13.74
C LYS A 108 1.14 10.76 13.12
N PRO A 109 1.74 11.75 13.82
CA PRO A 109 2.00 13.06 13.25
C PRO A 109 2.81 12.94 11.95
N GLN A 110 2.43 13.71 10.94
CA GLN A 110 3.15 13.81 9.68
C GLN A 110 3.48 15.28 9.42
N SER A 111 4.54 15.54 8.65
CA SER A 111 4.81 16.88 8.15
C SER A 111 3.70 17.33 7.19
N VAL A 112 3.61 18.64 6.94
CA VAL A 112 2.66 19.21 5.96
C VAL A 112 2.89 18.58 4.58
N GLU A 113 4.16 18.51 4.13
CA GLU A 113 4.54 17.90 2.86
C GLU A 113 4.14 16.42 2.76
N GLN A 114 4.38 15.63 3.80
CA GLN A 114 3.98 14.23 3.85
C GLN A 114 2.45 14.08 3.74
N SER A 115 1.71 14.95 4.43
CA SER A 115 0.25 14.93 4.45
C SER A 115 -0.34 15.31 3.09
N GLU A 116 0.21 16.34 2.44
CA GLU A 116 -0.17 16.74 1.08
C GLU A 116 0.14 15.67 0.04
N ARG A 117 1.33 15.06 0.12
CA ARG A 117 1.72 13.94 -0.76
C ARG A 117 0.76 12.77 -0.59
N LYS A 118 0.44 12.39 0.66
CA LYS A 118 -0.53 11.34 0.96
C LYS A 118 -1.91 11.68 0.41
N LEU A 119 -2.39 12.91 0.57
CA LEU A 119 -3.68 13.34 0.03
C LEU A 119 -3.74 13.19 -1.50
N LYS A 120 -2.69 13.59 -2.22
CA LYS A 120 -2.58 13.42 -3.68
C LYS A 120 -2.60 11.95 -4.09
N ILE A 121 -1.83 11.09 -3.40
CA ILE A 121 -1.83 9.63 -3.63
C ILE A 121 -3.25 9.08 -3.49
N MET A 122 -3.89 9.38 -2.37
CA MET A 122 -5.21 8.84 -2.06
C MET A 122 -6.27 9.32 -3.05
N ALA A 123 -6.27 10.61 -3.40
CA ALA A 123 -7.18 11.16 -4.40
C ALA A 123 -6.98 10.50 -5.78
N GLY A 124 -5.72 10.33 -6.20
CA GLY A 124 -5.37 9.69 -7.47
C GLY A 124 -5.66 8.18 -7.50
N LEU A 125 -5.66 7.49 -6.35
CA LEU A 125 -6.06 6.09 -6.25
C LEU A 125 -7.59 5.92 -6.25
N PHE A 126 -8.29 6.75 -5.47
CA PHE A 126 -9.75 6.65 -5.36
C PHE A 126 -10.49 7.08 -6.62
N SER A 127 -9.92 7.96 -7.45
CA SER A 127 -10.50 8.26 -8.77
C SER A 127 -10.58 7.03 -9.67
N LEU A 128 -9.74 6.01 -9.43
CA LEU A 128 -9.65 4.80 -10.27
C LEU A 128 -10.65 3.73 -9.86
N VAL A 129 -11.01 3.74 -8.58
CA VAL A 129 -12.00 2.83 -7.98
C VAL A 129 -13.37 2.98 -8.65
N LEU A 130 -13.71 4.19 -9.12
CA LEU A 130 -14.99 4.47 -9.78
C LEU A 130 -15.11 3.82 -11.17
N HIS A 131 -13.99 3.47 -11.82
CA HIS A 131 -13.97 3.05 -13.21
C HIS A 131 -13.44 1.62 -13.41
N ASN A 132 -12.83 1.02 -12.39
CA ASN A 132 -12.26 -0.33 -12.47
C ASN A 132 -12.49 -1.11 -11.17
N LYS A 133 -13.35 -2.14 -11.23
CA LYS A 133 -13.69 -2.97 -10.07
C LYS A 133 -12.47 -3.68 -9.46
N ALA A 134 -11.59 -4.25 -10.28
CA ALA A 134 -10.43 -4.99 -9.75
C ALA A 134 -9.46 -4.06 -9.00
N LEU A 135 -9.32 -2.82 -9.46
CA LEU A 135 -8.55 -1.80 -8.77
C LEU A 135 -9.28 -1.29 -7.52
N GLY A 136 -10.61 -1.19 -7.56
CA GLY A 136 -11.45 -0.96 -6.39
C GLY A 136 -11.24 -1.98 -5.29
N ASP A 137 -11.31 -3.26 -5.65
CA ASP A 137 -11.10 -4.38 -4.72
C ASP A 137 -9.67 -4.31 -4.13
N ALA A 138 -8.65 -4.03 -4.95
CA ALA A 138 -7.27 -3.89 -4.49
C ALA A 138 -7.06 -2.70 -3.53
N VAL A 139 -7.67 -1.55 -3.82
CA VAL A 139 -7.64 -0.38 -2.94
C VAL A 139 -8.37 -0.68 -1.62
N GLU A 140 -9.52 -1.34 -1.67
CA GLU A 140 -10.25 -1.75 -0.48
C GLU A 140 -9.41 -2.69 0.39
N ASP A 141 -8.78 -3.70 -0.21
CA ASP A 141 -7.94 -4.69 0.48
C ASP A 141 -6.66 -4.12 1.10
N ALA A 142 -6.08 -3.11 0.44
CA ALA A 142 -4.82 -2.51 0.83
C ALA A 142 -4.96 -1.34 1.80
N ILE A 143 -6.07 -0.60 1.70
CA ILE A 143 -6.27 0.65 2.41
C ILE A 143 -7.43 0.52 3.39
N SER A 144 -8.64 0.21 2.93
CA SER A 144 -9.82 0.29 3.78
C SER A 144 -9.90 -0.86 4.80
N LYS A 145 -9.75 -2.12 4.37
CA LYS A 145 -9.91 -3.29 5.24
C LYS A 145 -8.94 -3.31 6.42
N PRO A 146 -7.63 -3.02 6.28
CA PRO A 146 -6.72 -2.99 7.42
C PRO A 146 -7.18 -2.02 8.52
N TRP A 147 -7.61 -0.81 8.15
CA TRP A 147 -8.08 0.16 9.13
C TRP A 147 -9.40 -0.26 9.79
N VAL A 148 -10.31 -0.88 9.04
CA VAL A 148 -11.56 -1.43 9.59
C VAL A 148 -11.27 -2.57 10.58
N GLU A 149 -10.36 -3.49 10.27
CA GLU A 149 -10.01 -4.57 11.19
C GLU A 149 -9.33 -4.08 12.47
N VAL A 150 -8.46 -3.07 12.37
CA VAL A 150 -7.89 -2.40 13.55
C VAL A 150 -9.00 -1.79 14.43
N GLN A 151 -9.95 -1.07 13.82
CA GLN A 151 -11.09 -0.49 14.54
C GLN A 151 -11.94 -1.57 15.21
N LYS A 152 -12.21 -2.69 14.52
CA LYS A 152 -12.97 -3.82 15.07
C LYS A 152 -12.28 -4.40 16.30
N VAL A 153 -10.96 -4.55 16.28
CA VAL A 153 -10.21 -5.05 17.43
C VAL A 153 -10.35 -4.10 18.63
N LEU A 154 -10.18 -2.79 18.43
CA LEU A 154 -10.29 -1.81 19.51
C LEU A 154 -11.72 -1.70 20.07
N LEU A 155 -12.73 -1.74 19.21
CA LEU A 155 -14.14 -1.76 19.61
C LEU A 155 -14.47 -3.01 20.45
N LYS A 156 -14.03 -4.20 20.02
CA LYS A 156 -14.22 -5.45 20.76
C LYS A 156 -13.55 -5.41 22.15
N ARG A 157 -12.34 -4.86 22.26
CA ARG A 157 -11.68 -4.65 23.56
C ARG A 157 -12.51 -3.74 24.47
N SER A 158 -13.06 -2.68 23.90
CA SER A 158 -13.86 -1.69 24.64
C SER A 158 -15.19 -2.27 25.15
N VAL A 159 -15.80 -3.18 24.39
CA VAL A 159 -16.95 -3.99 24.87
C VAL A 159 -16.53 -4.88 26.03
N ALA A 160 -15.40 -5.59 25.92
CA ALA A 160 -14.91 -6.47 27.00
C ALA A 160 -14.62 -5.69 28.30
N ARG A 161 -14.12 -4.46 28.18
CA ARG A 161 -13.92 -3.52 29.29
C ARG A 161 -15.21 -2.86 29.80
N LYS A 162 -16.36 -3.09 29.14
CA LYS A 162 -17.66 -2.46 29.43
C LYS A 162 -17.67 -0.93 29.26
N GLU A 163 -16.79 -0.39 28.42
CA GLU A 163 -16.75 1.04 28.09
C GLU A 163 -17.88 1.47 27.14
N ILE A 164 -18.31 0.55 26.27
CA ILE A 164 -19.37 0.73 25.28
C ILE A 164 -20.34 -0.46 25.34
N ARG A 165 -21.58 -0.25 24.87
CA ARG A 165 -22.61 -1.30 24.83
C ARG A 165 -22.44 -2.19 23.60
N PHE A 166 -22.83 -3.47 23.70
CA PHE A 166 -22.76 -4.45 22.61
C PHE A 166 -23.97 -4.39 21.64
N ASN A 167 -24.84 -3.40 21.74
CA ASN A 167 -26.04 -3.30 20.90
C ASN A 167 -25.77 -2.76 19.48
N PHE A 168 -24.51 -2.47 19.14
CA PHE A 168 -24.13 -1.95 17.82
C PHE A 168 -23.50 -3.04 16.96
N ASP A 169 -23.78 -2.97 15.65
CA ASP A 169 -23.00 -3.71 14.67
C ASP A 169 -21.58 -3.13 14.58
N ILE A 170 -20.61 -3.87 15.12
CA ILE A 170 -19.20 -3.47 15.15
C ILE A 170 -18.66 -3.24 13.73
N ASP A 171 -19.13 -4.00 12.73
CA ASP A 171 -18.68 -3.84 11.34
C ASP A 171 -19.17 -2.52 10.72
N VAL A 172 -20.33 -2.02 11.15
CA VAL A 172 -20.83 -0.69 10.75
C VAL A 172 -20.03 0.41 11.45
N VAL A 173 -19.88 0.31 12.77
CA VAL A 173 -19.18 1.33 13.57
C VAL A 173 -17.71 1.47 13.15
N ALA A 174 -17.03 0.36 12.90
CA ALA A 174 -15.63 0.33 12.50
C ALA A 174 -15.33 1.09 11.20
N LYS A 175 -16.35 1.35 10.37
CA LYS A 175 -16.22 2.08 9.10
C LYS A 175 -16.34 3.59 9.27
N ILE A 176 -16.83 4.10 10.41
CA ILE A 176 -17.11 5.54 10.60
C ILE A 176 -15.85 6.39 10.45
N LEU A 177 -14.78 6.05 11.16
CA LEU A 177 -13.53 6.82 11.11
C LEU A 177 -12.84 6.74 9.74
N PRO A 178 -12.67 5.56 9.11
CA PRO A 178 -12.20 5.46 7.74
C PRO A 178 -13.05 6.28 6.75
N ALA A 179 -14.39 6.23 6.86
CA ALA A 179 -15.28 6.99 6.00
C ALA A 179 -15.11 8.51 6.18
N ALA A 180 -15.00 9.00 7.41
CA ALA A 180 -14.72 10.41 7.70
C ALA A 180 -13.38 10.86 7.11
N ALA A 181 -12.34 10.02 7.20
CA ALA A 181 -11.04 10.29 6.61
C ALA A 181 -11.10 10.35 5.08
N ILE A 182 -11.85 9.44 4.45
CA ILE A 182 -12.09 9.44 2.99
C ILE A 182 -12.85 10.70 2.58
N TYR A 183 -13.91 11.07 3.29
CA TYR A 183 -14.68 12.30 3.01
C TYR A 183 -13.80 13.56 3.08
N GLN A 184 -12.99 13.70 4.13
CA GLN A 184 -12.04 14.80 4.26
C GLN A 184 -11.04 14.83 3.09
N THR A 185 -10.51 13.67 2.72
CA THR A 185 -9.48 13.57 1.67
C THR A 185 -10.04 13.80 0.27
N LEU A 186 -11.19 13.21 -0.06
CA LEU A 186 -11.72 13.21 -1.42
C LEU A 186 -12.68 14.35 -1.70
N VAL A 187 -13.59 14.63 -0.78
CA VAL A 187 -14.63 15.64 -0.98
C VAL A 187 -14.11 17.00 -0.56
N LEU A 188 -13.56 17.10 0.65
CA LEU A 188 -13.06 18.38 1.17
C LEU A 188 -11.64 18.72 0.71
N ARG A 189 -10.89 17.75 0.16
CA ARG A 189 -9.48 17.87 -0.24
C ARG A 189 -8.60 18.43 0.90
N LYS A 190 -8.89 17.99 2.12
CA LYS A 190 -8.21 18.36 3.36
C LYS A 190 -7.61 17.12 4.03
N THR A 191 -6.62 17.35 4.88
CA THR A 191 -5.99 16.28 5.67
C THR A 191 -6.91 15.86 6.81
N PHE A 192 -6.94 14.56 7.11
CA PHE A 192 -7.58 14.04 8.30
C PHE A 192 -6.61 14.15 9.48
N ASP A 193 -6.49 15.37 10.03
CA ASP A 193 -5.55 15.68 11.10
C ASP A 193 -6.05 15.25 12.50
N LYS A 194 -5.20 15.46 13.52
CA LYS A 194 -5.53 15.12 14.90
C LYS A 194 -6.77 15.85 15.41
N LYS A 195 -7.01 17.08 14.98
CA LYS A 195 -8.16 17.88 15.43
C LYS A 195 -9.45 17.28 14.89
N VAL A 196 -9.48 16.96 13.59
CA VAL A 196 -10.63 16.30 12.94
C VAL A 196 -10.86 14.90 13.52
N LEU A 197 -9.80 14.11 13.73
CA LEU A 197 -9.90 12.80 14.38
C LEU A 197 -10.51 12.93 15.78
N THR A 198 -10.01 13.85 16.60
CA THR A 198 -10.48 14.06 17.98
C THR A 198 -11.95 14.47 17.99
N ALA A 199 -12.35 15.44 17.15
CA ALA A 199 -13.74 15.86 17.04
C ALA A 199 -14.66 14.70 16.58
N THR A 200 -14.24 13.92 15.58
CA THR A 200 -15.01 12.76 15.10
C THR A 200 -15.20 11.71 16.20
N ILE A 201 -14.17 11.49 17.03
CA ILE A 201 -14.26 10.56 18.17
C ILE A 201 -15.20 11.12 19.26
N ASP A 202 -14.97 12.36 19.67
CA ASP A 202 -15.60 12.94 20.86
C ASP A 202 -17.03 13.40 20.62
N GLU A 203 -17.35 13.87 19.41
CA GLU A 203 -18.67 14.45 19.08
C GLU A 203 -19.59 13.45 18.39
N VAL A 204 -19.04 12.42 17.73
CA VAL A 204 -19.84 11.46 16.95
C VAL A 204 -19.72 10.06 17.52
N LEU A 205 -18.50 9.49 17.53
CA LEU A 205 -18.32 8.07 17.81
C LEU A 205 -18.65 7.71 19.27
N LEU A 206 -18.02 8.36 20.25
CA LEU A 206 -18.21 8.03 21.67
C LEU A 206 -19.63 8.35 22.16
N PRO A 207 -20.25 9.50 21.81
CA PRO A 207 -21.63 9.76 22.17
C PRO A 207 -22.59 8.72 21.61
N ALA A 208 -22.42 8.32 20.34
CA ALA A 208 -23.25 7.28 19.72
C ALA A 208 -23.09 5.92 20.42
N LEU A 209 -21.87 5.55 20.83
CA LEU A 209 -21.61 4.26 21.48
C LEU A 209 -22.04 4.20 22.96
N LYS A 210 -22.32 5.36 23.57
CA LYS A 210 -22.72 5.50 24.98
C LYS A 210 -24.19 5.90 25.14
N SER A 211 -24.83 6.39 24.08
CA SER A 211 -26.25 6.74 24.11
C SER A 211 -27.12 5.48 24.24
N LYS A 212 -28.27 5.65 24.89
CA LYS A 212 -29.07 4.57 25.50
C LYS A 212 -29.69 3.62 24.50
#